data_AF-A0A8U0QES9-F1
#
_entry.id   AF-A0A8U0QES9-F1
#
_cell.length_a   1.000
_cell.length_b   1.000
_cell.length_c   1.000
_cell.angle_alpha   90.00
_cell.angle_beta   90.00
_cell.angle_gamma   90.00
#
_symmetry.space_group_name_H-M   'P 1'
#
loop_
_entity.id
_entity.type
_entity.pdbx_description
1 polymer ?
#
loop_
_entity_poly.entity_id
_entity_poly.type
_entity_poly.pdbx_seq_one_letter_code
_entity_poly.pdbx_strand_id
1 'polypeptide(L)'
;PREQPSSLVPIQATETERKVEICSRAYRLLVTQVGFDPNDIIFDPNILTIGTGMEEHGEYAINFIRATRLIKELLPGARISGGLSNLSFSFRGMEVIREAMHGAFLYHAIKDGMDMGIVNAGSLPVYDDIDKELLLMCENLIWNKDPEATEKLLLYAQSCAKGGKKVVQTDEWREGTVEERLEYGLIKGIDKYVVEDTEEARSQAELYPRPLHVIEGPLMNGMKVVGDLFGAGKMFLPQVGGEEMEECTDPRYPQVGGKREECTDPRYPQVGGKRWRSAQILDILR
;
A
#
# COMPACT_ATOMS: atom_id res chain seq x y z
N PRO A 1 -11.18 18.27 -22.46
CA PRO A 1 -10.85 16.83 -22.66
C PRO A 1 -11.74 15.99 -21.74
N ARG A 2 -12.70 15.25 -22.31
CA ARG A 2 -13.59 14.38 -21.52
C ARG A 2 -12.74 13.22 -21.00
N GLU A 3 -12.63 13.08 -19.68
CA GLU A 3 -12.13 11.86 -19.04
C GLU A 3 -12.96 10.68 -19.54
N GLN A 4 -12.34 9.77 -20.28
CA GLN A 4 -12.97 8.49 -20.57
C GLN A 4 -12.84 7.62 -19.32
N PRO A 5 -13.92 6.95 -18.88
CA PRO A 5 -13.83 6.06 -17.73
C PRO A 5 -12.95 4.86 -18.10
N SER A 6 -11.91 4.62 -17.30
CA SER A 6 -11.10 3.40 -17.39
C SER A 6 -12.00 2.17 -17.27
N SER A 7 -11.95 1.26 -18.24
CA SER A 7 -12.78 0.05 -18.23
C SER A 7 -12.05 -1.10 -17.51
N LEU A 8 -12.61 -1.56 -16.38
CA LEU A 8 -12.14 -2.76 -15.67
C LEU A 8 -12.73 -4.01 -16.33
N VAL A 9 -11.88 -4.95 -16.75
CA VAL A 9 -12.31 -6.23 -17.35
C VAL A 9 -11.97 -7.39 -16.42
N PRO A 10 -12.95 -8.00 -15.71
CA PRO A 10 -12.71 -9.14 -14.82
C PRO A 10 -12.60 -10.47 -15.60
N ILE A 11 -11.68 -11.34 -15.19
CA ILE A 11 -11.40 -12.62 -15.88
C ILE A 11 -11.62 -13.82 -14.94
N GLN A 12 -12.40 -14.81 -15.37
CA GLN A 12 -12.60 -16.05 -14.63
C GLN A 12 -11.79 -17.20 -15.25
N ALA A 13 -10.51 -17.25 -14.91
CA ALA A 13 -9.59 -18.32 -15.32
C ALA A 13 -8.62 -18.65 -14.17
N THR A 14 -8.26 -19.93 -14.01
CA THR A 14 -7.34 -20.40 -12.96
C THR A 14 -5.90 -20.45 -13.45
N GLU A 15 -5.70 -20.94 -14.68
CA GLU A 15 -4.37 -21.12 -15.28
C GLU A 15 -3.80 -19.86 -15.91
N THR A 16 -2.46 -19.75 -15.87
CA THR A 16 -1.69 -18.64 -16.42
C THR A 16 -2.07 -18.38 -17.89
N GLU A 17 -2.00 -19.42 -18.73
CA GLU A 17 -2.19 -19.33 -20.18
C GLU A 17 -3.60 -18.85 -20.50
N ARG A 18 -4.60 -19.36 -19.75
CA ARG A 18 -6.00 -18.99 -19.97
C ARG A 18 -6.28 -17.55 -19.56
N LYS A 19 -5.68 -17.05 -18.48
CA LYS A 19 -5.76 -15.63 -18.09
C LYS A 19 -5.19 -14.74 -19.21
N VAL A 20 -3.99 -15.07 -19.70
CA VAL A 20 -3.31 -14.33 -20.78
C VAL A 20 -4.10 -14.36 -22.09
N GLU A 21 -4.64 -15.53 -22.48
CA GLU A 21 -5.46 -15.69 -23.69
C GLU A 21 -6.68 -14.75 -23.67
N ILE A 22 -7.38 -14.70 -22.53
CA ILE A 22 -8.58 -13.87 -22.37
C ILE A 22 -8.20 -12.37 -22.43
N CYS A 23 -7.16 -11.94 -21.70
CA CYS A 23 -6.65 -10.56 -21.78
C CYS A 23 -6.28 -10.20 -23.23
N SER A 24 -5.54 -11.08 -23.91
CA SER A 24 -5.06 -10.84 -25.28
C SER A 24 -6.19 -10.74 -26.29
N ARG A 25 -7.25 -11.53 -26.10
CA ARG A 25 -8.47 -11.42 -26.91
C ARG A 25 -9.20 -10.11 -26.65
N ALA A 26 -9.40 -9.75 -25.39
CA ALA A 26 -10.06 -8.49 -25.01
C ALA A 26 -9.28 -7.27 -25.52
N TYR A 27 -7.95 -7.26 -25.35
CA TYR A 27 -7.06 -6.22 -25.84
C TYR A 27 -7.19 -6.02 -27.36
N ARG A 28 -7.14 -7.09 -28.16
CA ARG A 28 -7.33 -6.98 -29.62
C ARG A 28 -8.69 -6.40 -29.99
N LEU A 29 -9.76 -6.77 -29.28
CA LEU A 29 -11.08 -6.20 -29.53
C LEU A 29 -11.11 -4.70 -29.22
N LEU A 30 -10.64 -4.32 -28.03
CA LEU A 30 -10.64 -2.93 -27.57
C LEU A 30 -9.74 -2.03 -28.43
N VAL A 31 -8.52 -2.47 -28.72
CA VAL A 31 -7.54 -1.65 -29.45
C VAL A 31 -7.79 -1.70 -30.95
N THR A 32 -7.95 -2.88 -31.56
CA THR A 32 -8.04 -2.98 -33.02
C THR A 32 -9.44 -2.65 -33.56
N GLN A 33 -10.52 -3.06 -32.87
CA GLN A 33 -11.87 -2.87 -33.41
C GLN A 33 -12.54 -1.59 -32.90
N VAL A 34 -12.35 -1.26 -31.62
CA VAL A 34 -12.97 -0.08 -31.00
C VAL A 34 -12.07 1.15 -31.10
N GLY A 35 -10.74 0.98 -31.22
CA GLY A 35 -9.79 2.08 -31.25
C GLY A 35 -9.54 2.71 -29.88
N PHE A 36 -9.70 1.93 -28.80
CA PHE A 36 -9.46 2.36 -27.43
C PHE A 36 -7.95 2.56 -27.19
N ASP A 37 -7.56 3.57 -26.40
CA ASP A 37 -6.15 3.76 -26.03
C ASP A 37 -5.69 2.60 -25.13
N PRO A 38 -4.62 1.87 -25.49
CA PRO A 38 -4.07 0.81 -24.65
C PRO A 38 -3.75 1.24 -23.22
N ASN A 39 -3.35 2.50 -23.00
CA ASN A 39 -2.99 3.03 -21.68
C ASN A 39 -4.18 3.22 -20.75
N ASP A 40 -5.40 3.22 -21.29
CA ASP A 40 -6.65 3.35 -20.53
C ASP A 40 -7.27 1.98 -20.19
N ILE A 41 -6.63 0.88 -20.61
CA ILE A 41 -7.09 -0.49 -20.33
C ILE A 41 -6.50 -0.97 -19.01
N ILE A 42 -7.38 -1.41 -18.11
CA ILE A 42 -7.00 -2.07 -16.86
C ILE A 42 -7.58 -3.49 -16.86
N PHE A 43 -6.71 -4.48 -16.91
CA PHE A 43 -7.09 -5.88 -16.76
C PHE A 43 -7.10 -6.29 -15.29
N ASP A 44 -8.12 -7.05 -14.90
CA ASP A 44 -8.10 -7.80 -13.64
C ASP A 44 -8.06 -9.31 -13.97
N PRO A 45 -6.86 -9.93 -13.97
CA PRO A 45 -6.69 -11.36 -14.20
C PRO A 45 -7.29 -12.23 -13.09
N ASN A 46 -7.87 -11.63 -12.05
CA ASN A 46 -8.53 -12.22 -10.90
C ASN A 46 -7.59 -13.01 -9.99
N ILE A 47 -7.33 -12.42 -8.82
CA ILE A 47 -6.64 -13.09 -7.71
C ILE A 47 -7.62 -14.07 -7.06
N LEU A 48 -7.25 -15.34 -7.04
CA LEU A 48 -8.06 -16.42 -6.46
C LEU A 48 -7.55 -16.82 -5.08
N THR A 49 -8.43 -17.46 -4.31
CA THR A 49 -8.17 -17.88 -2.94
C THR A 49 -7.12 -18.98 -2.88
N ILE A 50 -6.12 -18.80 -2.02
CA ILE A 50 -5.15 -19.85 -1.66
C ILE A 50 -5.35 -20.28 -0.20
N GLY A 51 -4.67 -21.36 0.21
CA GLY A 51 -4.71 -21.83 1.60
C GLY A 51 -6.03 -22.44 2.03
N THR A 52 -6.79 -23.04 1.10
CA THR A 52 -8.04 -23.76 1.42
C THR A 52 -7.80 -25.21 1.86
N GLY A 53 -6.57 -25.72 1.73
CA GLY A 53 -6.23 -27.13 1.90
C GLY A 53 -6.47 -27.99 0.65
N MET A 54 -6.94 -27.42 -0.46
CA MET A 54 -7.12 -28.13 -1.73
C MET A 54 -5.88 -27.93 -2.62
N GLU A 55 -5.31 -29.01 -3.13
CA GLU A 55 -4.09 -28.99 -3.95
C GLU A 55 -4.25 -28.12 -5.21
N GLU A 56 -5.43 -28.18 -5.84
CA GLU A 56 -5.77 -27.39 -7.03
C GLU A 56 -5.71 -25.87 -6.82
N HIS A 57 -5.80 -25.39 -5.58
CA HIS A 57 -5.73 -23.96 -5.26
C HIS A 57 -4.30 -23.49 -4.99
N GLY A 58 -3.32 -24.39 -4.83
CA GLY A 58 -1.94 -24.05 -4.47
C GLY A 58 -1.25 -23.16 -5.50
N GLU A 59 -1.52 -23.38 -6.79
CA GLU A 59 -0.88 -22.65 -7.89
C GLU A 59 -1.53 -21.31 -8.21
N TYR A 60 -2.66 -20.95 -7.58
CA TYR A 60 -3.44 -19.78 -8.00
C TYR A 60 -2.70 -18.44 -7.86
N ALA A 61 -1.91 -18.26 -6.80
CA ALA A 61 -1.11 -17.06 -6.61
C ALA A 61 0.03 -16.99 -7.65
N ILE A 62 0.72 -18.11 -7.88
CA ILE A 62 1.79 -18.24 -8.88
C ILE A 62 1.23 -17.93 -10.28
N ASN A 63 0.07 -18.49 -10.61
CA ASN A 63 -0.59 -18.29 -11.89
C ASN A 63 -0.96 -16.83 -12.13
N PHE A 64 -1.40 -16.11 -11.09
CA PHE A 64 -1.66 -14.66 -11.20
C PHE A 64 -0.37 -13.88 -11.45
N ILE A 65 0.69 -14.14 -10.68
CA ILE A 65 1.98 -13.43 -10.79
C ILE A 65 2.59 -13.67 -12.18
N ARG A 66 2.61 -14.92 -12.65
CA ARG A 66 3.09 -15.25 -14.01
C ARG A 66 2.25 -14.63 -15.11
N ALA A 67 0.92 -14.66 -14.98
CA ALA A 67 0.03 -14.03 -15.94
C ALA A 67 0.27 -12.52 -16.01
N THR A 68 0.52 -11.88 -14.87
CA THR A 68 0.83 -10.45 -14.77
C THR A 68 2.02 -10.11 -15.66
N ARG A 69 3.15 -10.81 -15.47
CA ARG A 69 4.35 -10.62 -16.29
C ARG A 69 4.08 -10.80 -17.78
N LEU A 70 3.42 -11.90 -18.17
CA LEU A 70 3.12 -12.19 -19.57
C LEU A 70 2.17 -11.15 -20.20
N ILE A 71 1.18 -10.66 -19.45
CA ILE A 71 0.28 -9.61 -19.91
C ILE A 71 1.06 -8.32 -20.19
N LYS A 72 1.97 -7.92 -19.30
CA LYS A 72 2.80 -6.72 -19.51
C LYS A 72 3.75 -6.87 -20.70
N GLU A 73 4.30 -8.06 -20.92
CA GLU A 73 5.16 -8.36 -22.07
C GLU A 73 4.39 -8.33 -23.40
N LEU A 74 3.17 -8.87 -23.43
CA LEU A 74 2.41 -9.07 -24.67
C LEU A 74 1.48 -7.90 -25.03
N LEU A 75 0.97 -7.18 -24.03
CA LEU A 75 -0.10 -6.19 -24.18
C LEU A 75 0.41 -4.81 -23.72
N PRO A 76 1.26 -4.14 -24.53
CA PRO A 76 1.90 -2.89 -24.13
C PRO A 76 0.87 -1.79 -23.85
N GLY A 77 1.13 -0.98 -22.83
CA GLY A 77 0.23 0.09 -22.37
C GLY A 77 -0.83 -0.39 -21.39
N ALA A 78 -1.27 -1.65 -21.46
CA ALA A 78 -2.27 -2.16 -20.52
C ALA A 78 -1.74 -2.17 -19.07
N ARG A 79 -2.63 -1.83 -18.14
CA ARG A 79 -2.40 -1.89 -16.69
C ARG A 79 -3.06 -3.12 -16.08
N ILE A 80 -2.57 -3.54 -14.92
CA ILE A 80 -3.03 -4.74 -14.22
C ILE A 80 -3.47 -4.39 -12.81
N SER A 81 -4.68 -4.82 -12.46
CA SER A 81 -5.30 -4.68 -11.14
C SER A 81 -5.59 -6.05 -10.53
N GLY A 82 -5.74 -6.10 -9.20
CA GLY A 82 -6.19 -7.31 -8.51
C GLY A 82 -6.65 -7.07 -7.07
N GLY A 83 -7.68 -7.81 -6.65
CA GLY A 83 -8.24 -7.76 -5.30
C GLY A 83 -7.61 -8.76 -4.33
N LEU A 84 -6.89 -8.26 -3.33
CA LEU A 84 -6.15 -9.10 -2.38
C LEU A 84 -7.02 -9.74 -1.30
N SER A 85 -8.21 -9.22 -1.07
CA SER A 85 -9.15 -9.81 -0.11
C SER A 85 -9.57 -11.24 -0.48
N ASN A 86 -9.52 -11.58 -1.78
CA ASN A 86 -9.76 -12.94 -2.28
C ASN A 86 -8.58 -13.87 -1.94
N LEU A 87 -7.34 -13.42 -2.11
CA LEU A 87 -6.13 -14.21 -1.83
C LEU A 87 -6.19 -14.88 -0.45
N SER A 88 -6.51 -14.08 0.57
CA SER A 88 -6.50 -14.50 1.98
C SER A 88 -7.88 -14.88 2.52
N PHE A 89 -8.85 -15.19 1.64
CA PHE A 89 -10.23 -15.52 2.04
C PHE A 89 -10.30 -16.70 3.04
N SER A 90 -9.42 -17.69 2.91
CA SER A 90 -9.32 -18.84 3.83
C SER A 90 -8.96 -18.46 5.26
N PHE A 91 -8.36 -17.28 5.47
CA PHE A 91 -7.87 -16.80 6.76
C PHE A 91 -8.71 -15.64 7.32
N ARG A 92 -10.00 -15.58 6.96
CA ARG A 92 -10.94 -14.57 7.49
C ARG A 92 -10.93 -14.56 9.03
N GLY A 93 -10.80 -13.37 9.62
CA GLY A 93 -10.72 -13.19 11.08
C GLY A 93 -9.31 -13.37 11.65
N MET A 94 -8.30 -13.69 10.82
CA MET A 94 -6.89 -13.78 11.20
C MET A 94 -6.10 -12.62 10.57
N GLU A 95 -6.39 -11.38 10.99
CA GLU A 95 -5.88 -10.18 10.30
C GLU A 95 -4.36 -10.11 10.19
N VAL A 96 -3.61 -10.49 11.23
CA VAL A 96 -2.12 -10.52 11.19
C VAL A 96 -1.59 -11.38 10.04
N ILE A 97 -2.23 -12.54 9.79
CA ILE A 97 -1.86 -13.43 8.68
C ILE A 97 -2.29 -12.82 7.35
N ARG A 98 -3.50 -12.26 7.27
CA ARG A 98 -4.03 -11.65 6.04
C ARG A 98 -3.13 -10.49 5.60
N GLU A 99 -2.76 -9.62 6.52
CA GLU A 99 -1.89 -8.46 6.31
C GLU A 99 -0.49 -8.90 5.84
N ALA A 100 0.11 -9.88 6.51
CA ALA A 100 1.40 -10.45 6.09
C ALA A 100 1.35 -11.10 4.70
N MET A 101 0.30 -11.88 4.42
CA MET A 101 0.08 -12.47 3.10
C MET A 101 -0.08 -11.41 2.01
N HIS A 102 -0.78 -10.31 2.31
CA HIS A 102 -0.97 -9.22 1.36
C HIS A 102 0.33 -8.50 1.05
N GLY A 103 1.12 -8.18 2.08
CA GLY A 103 2.43 -7.57 1.91
C GLY A 103 3.38 -8.44 1.08
N ALA A 104 3.46 -9.74 1.41
CA ALA A 104 4.30 -10.70 0.69
C ALA A 104 3.87 -10.87 -0.78
N PHE A 105 2.56 -10.98 -1.03
CA PHE A 105 2.05 -11.13 -2.39
C PHE A 105 2.30 -9.90 -3.25
N LEU A 106 2.01 -8.69 -2.74
CA LEU A 106 2.22 -7.45 -3.48
C LEU A 106 3.69 -7.24 -3.83
N TYR A 107 4.61 -7.57 -2.93
CA TYR A 107 6.05 -7.46 -3.17
C TYR A 107 6.46 -8.21 -4.46
N HIS A 108 5.94 -9.43 -4.67
CA HIS A 108 6.22 -10.20 -5.88
C HIS A 108 5.39 -9.76 -7.08
N ALA A 109 4.10 -9.48 -6.89
CA ALA A 109 3.22 -9.13 -7.99
C ALA A 109 3.60 -7.81 -8.65
N ILE A 110 4.00 -6.79 -7.87
CA ILE A 110 4.48 -5.50 -8.41
C ILE A 110 5.78 -5.68 -9.16
N LYS A 111 6.70 -6.50 -8.64
CA LYS A 111 7.96 -6.82 -9.30
C LYS A 111 7.73 -7.44 -10.69
N ASP A 112 6.68 -8.23 -10.83
CA ASP A 112 6.25 -8.85 -12.09
C ASP A 112 5.30 -7.96 -12.92
N GLY A 113 5.05 -6.72 -12.48
CA GLY A 113 4.38 -5.69 -13.27
C GLY A 113 2.91 -5.41 -12.93
N MET A 114 2.45 -5.80 -11.75
CA MET A 114 1.13 -5.40 -11.24
C MET A 114 1.12 -3.90 -10.94
N ASP A 115 0.13 -3.18 -11.46
CA ASP A 115 0.07 -1.71 -11.35
C ASP A 115 -0.82 -1.25 -10.17
N MET A 116 -1.88 -2.02 -9.83
CA MET A 116 -2.89 -1.60 -8.85
C MET A 116 -3.36 -2.76 -7.96
N GLY A 117 -3.36 -2.56 -6.64
CA GLY A 117 -3.93 -3.50 -5.67
C GLY A 117 -5.18 -2.93 -5.01
N ILE A 118 -6.25 -3.73 -4.92
CA ILE A 118 -7.46 -3.38 -4.15
C ILE A 118 -7.30 -3.98 -2.75
N VAL A 119 -6.97 -3.12 -1.78
CA VAL A 119 -6.52 -3.46 -0.41
C VAL A 119 -6.94 -2.39 0.59
N ASN A 120 -6.93 -2.76 1.88
CA ASN A 120 -6.94 -1.78 2.96
C ASN A 120 -5.50 -1.28 3.21
N ALA A 121 -5.14 -0.15 2.60
CA ALA A 121 -3.77 0.37 2.63
C ALA A 121 -3.27 0.72 4.04
N GLY A 122 -4.14 1.15 4.96
CA GLY A 122 -3.74 1.49 6.33
C GLY A 122 -3.33 0.29 7.20
N SER A 123 -3.62 -0.92 6.74
CA SER A 123 -3.30 -2.19 7.40
C SER A 123 -2.14 -2.93 6.75
N LEU A 124 -1.54 -2.41 5.67
CA LEU A 124 -0.47 -3.11 4.98
C LEU A 124 0.87 -2.94 5.73
N PRO A 125 1.52 -4.04 6.15
CA PRO A 125 2.84 -3.96 6.74
C PRO A 125 3.88 -3.70 5.65
N VAL A 126 4.98 -3.05 6.04
CA VAL A 126 6.19 -3.03 5.21
C VAL A 126 6.73 -4.45 5.16
N TYR A 127 7.10 -4.92 3.98
CA TYR A 127 7.54 -6.29 3.74
C TYR A 127 8.67 -6.74 4.70
N ASP A 128 9.65 -5.87 4.93
CA ASP A 128 10.80 -6.16 5.80
C ASP A 128 10.46 -6.18 7.30
N ASP A 129 9.32 -5.61 7.71
CA ASP A 129 8.86 -5.58 9.10
C ASP A 129 8.01 -6.80 9.48
N ILE A 130 7.61 -7.61 8.49
CA ILE A 130 6.86 -8.84 8.75
C ILE A 130 7.76 -9.81 9.52
N ASP A 131 7.23 -10.41 10.59
CA ASP A 131 7.93 -11.45 11.35
C ASP A 131 8.51 -12.52 10.41
N LYS A 132 9.79 -12.87 10.59
CA LYS A 132 10.52 -13.70 9.63
C LYS A 132 9.93 -15.11 9.48
N GLU A 133 9.40 -15.66 10.57
CA GLU A 133 8.77 -16.98 10.54
C GLU A 133 7.43 -16.91 9.81
N LEU A 134 6.61 -15.90 10.11
CA LEU A 134 5.35 -15.65 9.42
C LEU A 134 5.55 -15.35 7.92
N LEU A 135 6.54 -14.53 7.57
CA LEU A 135 6.88 -14.21 6.19
C LEU A 135 7.27 -15.48 5.43
N LEU A 136 8.13 -16.32 6.00
CA LEU A 136 8.52 -17.60 5.38
C LEU A 136 7.31 -18.51 5.13
N MET A 137 6.38 -18.58 6.08
CA MET A 137 5.14 -19.36 5.90
C MET A 137 4.25 -18.79 4.79
N CYS A 138 4.11 -17.46 4.72
CA CYS A 138 3.36 -16.78 3.65
C CYS A 138 4.02 -17.01 2.28
N GLU A 139 5.34 -16.89 2.18
CA GLU A 139 6.12 -17.16 0.96
C GLU A 139 5.96 -18.61 0.50
N ASN A 140 6.04 -19.56 1.43
CA ASN A 140 5.85 -20.97 1.11
C ASN A 140 4.44 -21.27 0.60
N LEU A 141 3.42 -20.59 1.14
CA LEU A 141 2.04 -20.71 0.67
C LEU A 141 1.85 -20.06 -0.71
N ILE A 142 2.36 -18.84 -0.92
CA ILE A 142 2.23 -18.09 -2.19
C ILE A 142 2.92 -18.83 -3.33
N TRP A 143 4.09 -19.41 -3.08
CA TRP A 143 4.89 -20.12 -4.07
C TRP A 143 4.68 -21.63 -4.07
N ASN A 144 3.67 -22.13 -3.35
CA ASN A 144 3.32 -23.55 -3.27
C ASN A 144 4.54 -24.46 -2.99
N LYS A 145 5.44 -24.02 -2.10
CA LYS A 145 6.70 -24.72 -1.80
C LYS A 145 6.57 -25.73 -0.65
N ASP A 146 5.55 -25.57 0.17
CA ASP A 146 5.29 -26.42 1.33
C ASP A 146 3.81 -26.83 1.35
N PRO A 147 3.49 -28.14 1.17
CA PRO A 147 2.11 -28.61 1.19
C PRO A 147 1.44 -28.42 2.56
N GLU A 148 2.21 -28.30 3.63
CA GLU A 148 1.71 -28.08 4.99
C GLU A 148 1.62 -26.59 5.36
N ALA A 149 1.94 -25.66 4.45
CA ALA A 149 1.97 -24.23 4.75
C ALA A 149 0.63 -23.72 5.32
N THR A 150 -0.49 -24.23 4.82
CA THR A 150 -1.83 -23.88 5.31
C THR A 150 -2.01 -24.26 6.78
N GLU A 151 -1.66 -25.50 7.13
CA GLU A 151 -1.79 -26.00 8.50
C GLU A 151 -0.84 -25.26 9.44
N LYS A 152 0.40 -25.02 9.01
CA LYS A 152 1.40 -24.25 9.78
C LYS A 152 0.91 -22.83 10.08
N LEU A 153 0.31 -22.14 9.10
CA LEU A 153 -0.28 -20.82 9.30
C LEU A 153 -1.48 -20.86 10.26
N LEU A 154 -2.34 -21.87 10.17
CA LEU A 154 -3.47 -22.02 11.08
C LEU A 154 -3.00 -22.30 12.53
N LEU A 155 -1.96 -23.12 12.70
CA LEU A 155 -1.35 -23.38 14.00
C LEU A 155 -0.70 -22.11 14.58
N TYR A 156 -0.02 -21.32 13.74
CA TYR A 156 0.52 -20.02 14.12
C TYR A 156 -0.59 -19.06 14.56
N ALA A 157 -1.71 -19.00 13.83
CA ALA A 157 -2.86 -18.18 14.23
C ALA A 157 -3.38 -18.56 15.62
N GLN A 158 -3.48 -19.86 15.89
CA GLN A 158 -3.94 -20.37 17.18
C GLN A 158 -2.95 -20.09 18.31
N SER A 159 -1.64 -20.14 18.04
CA SER A 159 -0.61 -19.83 19.04
C SER A 159 -0.62 -18.33 19.39
N CYS A 160 -0.79 -17.44 18.41
CA CYS A 160 -0.98 -16.01 18.63
C CYS A 160 -2.29 -15.67 19.36
N ALA A 161 -3.36 -16.45 19.15
CA ALA A 161 -4.63 -16.26 19.85
C ALA A 161 -4.58 -16.75 21.31
N LYS A 162 -3.85 -17.84 21.60
CA LYS A 162 -3.72 -18.43 22.95
C LYS A 162 -2.64 -17.75 23.79
N GLY A 163 -1.53 -17.38 23.18
CA GLY A 163 -0.53 -16.52 23.76
C GLY A 163 -0.85 -15.10 23.36
N GLY A 164 -1.64 -14.40 24.18
CA GLY A 164 -1.97 -12.99 24.02
C GLY A 164 -0.74 -12.08 24.11
N LYS A 165 0.26 -12.29 23.26
CA LYS A 165 1.07 -11.19 22.77
C LYS A 165 0.14 -10.37 21.89
N LYS A 166 -0.68 -9.53 22.55
CA LYS A 166 -0.66 -8.14 22.14
C LYS A 166 0.84 -7.86 21.99
N VAL A 167 1.30 -7.66 20.76
CA VAL A 167 2.44 -6.80 20.55
C VAL A 167 1.95 -5.50 21.17
N VAL A 168 2.16 -5.37 22.48
CA VAL A 168 2.28 -4.08 23.11
C VAL A 168 3.29 -3.45 22.20
N GLN A 169 2.86 -2.46 21.42
CA GLN A 169 3.78 -1.53 20.82
C GLN A 169 4.49 -0.94 22.03
N THR A 170 5.54 -1.62 22.48
CA THR A 170 6.54 -1.00 23.31
C THR A 170 7.06 0.07 22.39
N ASP A 171 6.83 1.31 22.81
CA ASP A 171 7.30 2.52 22.16
C ASP A 171 8.84 2.57 22.29
N GLU A 172 9.56 1.45 22.04
CA GLU A 172 11.01 1.30 22.07
C GLU A 172 11.67 2.29 21.12
N TRP A 173 11.02 2.57 19.99
CA TRP A 173 11.42 3.60 19.04
C TRP A 173 11.46 5.00 19.66
N ARG A 174 10.74 5.25 20.78
CA ARG A 174 10.77 6.52 21.51
C ARG A 174 12.03 6.71 22.34
N GLU A 175 12.79 5.65 22.61
CA GLU A 175 14.06 5.76 23.35
C GLU A 175 15.19 6.32 22.48
N GLY A 176 14.97 6.41 21.16
CA GLY A 176 15.90 7.02 20.21
C GLY A 176 15.94 8.56 20.25
N THR A 177 16.85 9.10 19.44
CA THR A 177 17.01 10.54 19.19
C THR A 177 15.78 11.15 18.53
N VAL A 178 15.60 12.47 18.59
CA VAL A 178 14.46 13.17 17.98
C VAL A 178 14.41 12.90 16.48
N GLU A 179 15.57 12.86 15.83
CA GLU A 179 15.73 12.55 14.41
C GLU A 179 15.20 11.15 14.07
N GLU A 180 15.63 10.14 14.84
CA GLU A 180 15.19 8.75 14.67
C GLU A 180 13.68 8.62 14.92
N ARG A 181 13.12 9.37 15.88
CA ARG A 181 11.68 9.37 16.17
C ARG A 181 10.86 10.01 15.05
N LEU A 182 11.31 11.14 14.51
CA LEU A 182 10.67 11.82 13.38
C LEU A 182 10.74 10.95 12.12
N GLU A 183 11.89 10.34 11.85
CA GLU A 183 12.07 9.41 10.73
C GLU A 183 11.17 8.17 10.88
N TYR A 184 11.19 7.52 12.05
CA TYR A 184 10.34 6.36 12.33
C TYR A 184 8.85 6.70 12.22
N GLY A 185 8.43 7.83 12.80
CA GLY A 185 7.06 8.31 12.74
C GLY A 185 6.59 8.55 11.31
N LEU A 186 7.45 9.10 10.46
CA LEU A 186 7.17 9.32 9.04
C LEU A 186 7.06 8.00 8.26
N ILE A 187 8.02 7.08 8.44
CA ILE A 187 8.03 5.76 7.76
C ILE A 187 6.81 4.93 8.18
N LYS A 188 6.41 4.98 9.45
CA LYS A 188 5.27 4.20 9.98
C LYS A 188 3.93 4.92 9.91
N GLY A 189 3.91 6.19 9.49
CA GLY A 189 2.69 7.01 9.42
C GLY A 189 2.07 7.35 10.78
N ILE A 190 2.88 7.46 11.85
CA ILE A 190 2.42 7.75 13.23
C ILE A 190 2.28 9.26 13.40
N ASP A 191 1.06 9.77 13.55
CA ASP A 191 0.78 11.22 13.73
C ASP A 191 0.81 11.68 15.20
N LYS A 192 0.76 10.75 16.15
CA LYS A 192 0.53 11.00 17.58
C LYS A 192 1.57 11.92 18.23
N TYR A 193 2.85 11.77 17.90
CA TYR A 193 3.96 12.45 18.56
C TYR A 193 4.63 13.54 17.70
N VAL A 194 4.11 13.78 16.49
CA VAL A 194 4.71 14.67 15.49
C VAL A 194 4.92 16.09 16.03
N VAL A 195 3.93 16.60 16.76
CA VAL A 195 4.01 17.96 17.32
C VAL A 195 5.10 18.07 18.37
N GLU A 196 5.15 17.09 19.28
CA GLU A 196 6.12 17.05 20.38
C GLU A 196 7.55 16.90 19.85
N ASP A 197 7.77 15.96 18.92
CA ASP A 197 9.09 15.71 18.35
C ASP A 197 9.56 16.85 17.44
N THR A 198 8.66 17.48 16.69
CA THR A 198 9.00 18.64 15.85
C THR A 198 9.38 19.84 16.70
N GLU A 199 8.69 20.09 17.82
CA GLU A 199 9.06 21.16 18.75
C GLU A 199 10.37 20.88 19.49
N GLU A 200 10.64 19.62 19.83
CA GLU A 200 11.92 19.22 20.42
C GLU A 200 13.07 19.44 19.45
N ALA A 201 12.91 19.06 18.16
CA ALA A 201 13.88 19.35 17.10
C ALA A 201 14.07 20.86 16.91
N ARG A 202 12.97 21.63 16.85
CA ARG A 202 13.00 23.08 16.68
C ARG A 202 13.72 23.79 17.84
N SER A 203 13.58 23.26 19.05
CA SER A 203 14.23 23.80 20.26
C SER A 203 15.74 23.57 20.27
N GLN A 204 16.25 22.62 19.49
CA GLN A 204 17.68 22.37 19.31
C GLN A 204 18.29 23.37 18.30
N ALA A 205 18.27 24.65 18.65
CA ALA A 205 18.74 25.74 17.79
C ALA A 205 20.22 25.64 17.37
N GLU A 206 21.03 24.87 18.11
CA GLU A 206 22.43 24.58 17.75
C GLU A 206 22.54 23.61 16.56
N LEU A 207 21.70 22.57 16.49
CA LEU A 207 21.64 21.64 15.36
C LEU A 207 20.79 22.18 14.21
N TYR A 208 19.69 22.88 14.53
CA TYR A 208 18.74 23.41 13.55
C TYR A 208 18.58 24.94 13.68
N PRO A 209 19.55 25.72 13.16
CA PRO A 209 19.50 27.20 13.22
C PRO A 209 18.27 27.83 12.58
N ARG A 210 17.60 27.11 11.68
CA ARG A 210 16.36 27.52 11.04
C ARG A 210 15.36 26.37 11.12
N PRO A 211 14.06 26.65 11.38
CA PRO A 211 13.01 25.64 11.37
C PRO A 211 12.99 24.80 10.08
N LEU A 212 13.37 25.40 8.94
CA LEU A 212 13.51 24.71 7.66
C LEU A 212 14.49 23.53 7.71
N HIS A 213 15.54 23.57 8.53
CA HIS A 213 16.52 22.48 8.61
C HIS A 213 15.94 21.22 9.28
N VAL A 214 14.86 21.32 10.05
CA VAL A 214 14.13 20.15 10.56
C VAL A 214 13.41 19.43 9.40
N ILE A 215 12.94 20.19 8.41
CA ILE A 215 12.36 19.63 7.18
C ILE A 215 13.47 19.02 6.32
N GLU A 216 14.50 19.81 6.01
CA GLU A 216 15.60 19.40 5.11
C GLU A 216 16.50 18.31 5.69
N GLY A 217 16.49 18.11 7.00
CA GLY A 217 17.25 17.07 7.69
C GLY A 217 16.41 15.80 7.94
N PRO A 218 15.91 15.59 9.18
CA PRO A 218 15.29 14.32 9.58
C PRO A 218 14.08 13.92 8.72
N LEU A 219 13.22 14.88 8.33
CA LEU A 219 12.04 14.56 7.51
C LEU A 219 12.41 14.18 6.07
N MET A 220 13.34 14.89 5.43
CA MET A 220 13.85 14.52 4.10
C MET A 220 14.59 13.17 4.12
N ASN A 221 15.33 12.86 5.18
CA ASN A 221 15.97 11.56 5.36
C ASN A 221 14.92 10.43 5.42
N GLY A 222 13.87 10.60 6.22
CA GLY A 222 12.78 9.63 6.25
C GLY A 222 12.05 9.51 4.92
N MET A 223 11.81 10.61 4.20
CA MET A 223 11.23 10.55 2.84
C MET A 223 12.10 9.79 1.84
N LYS A 224 13.43 9.89 1.96
CA LYS A 224 14.36 9.12 1.14
C LYS A 224 14.21 7.62 1.40
N VAL A 225 14.13 7.21 2.67
CA VAL A 225 13.92 5.80 3.05
C VAL A 225 12.57 5.29 2.53
N VAL A 226 11.50 6.08 2.68
CA VAL A 226 10.18 5.76 2.09
C VAL A 226 10.29 5.58 0.58
N GLY A 227 11.02 6.47 -0.11
CA GLY A 227 11.28 6.38 -1.55
C GLY A 227 12.04 5.11 -1.94
N ASP A 228 13.07 4.74 -1.19
CA ASP A 228 13.87 3.53 -1.42
C ASP A 228 13.03 2.26 -1.19
N LEU A 229 12.23 2.22 -0.11
CA LEU A 229 11.33 1.11 0.19
C LEU A 229 10.20 0.98 -0.85
N PHE A 230 9.62 2.10 -1.28
CA PHE A 230 8.61 2.14 -2.33
C PHE A 230 9.20 1.70 -3.68
N GLY A 231 10.37 2.20 -4.06
CA GLY A 231 11.08 1.81 -5.27
C GLY A 231 11.48 0.33 -5.28
N ALA A 232 11.76 -0.25 -4.11
CA ALA A 232 12.00 -1.68 -3.94
C ALA A 232 10.71 -2.53 -3.88
N GLY A 233 9.52 -1.92 -3.93
CA GLY A 233 8.23 -2.62 -3.82
C GLY A 233 7.92 -3.16 -2.41
N LYS A 234 8.67 -2.74 -1.39
CA LYS A 234 8.57 -3.22 -0.01
C LYS A 234 7.58 -2.43 0.84
N MET A 235 7.24 -1.23 0.42
CA MET A 235 6.28 -0.35 1.08
C MET A 235 5.24 0.14 0.07
N PHE A 236 3.99 0.19 0.51
CA PHE A 236 2.87 0.64 -0.32
C PHE A 236 2.33 1.94 0.24
N LEU A 237 2.33 2.98 -0.60
CA LEU A 237 1.70 4.25 -0.26
C LEU A 237 0.22 4.19 -0.65
N PRO A 238 -0.71 4.56 0.23
CA PRO A 238 -2.10 4.77 -0.16
C PRO A 238 -2.12 5.77 -1.33
N GLN A 239 -3.04 5.59 -2.29
CA GLN A 239 -3.24 6.63 -3.29
C GLN A 239 -3.51 7.95 -2.59
N VAL A 240 -2.65 8.94 -2.88
CA VAL A 240 -2.83 10.33 -2.47
C VAL A 240 -4.11 10.80 -3.14
N GLY A 241 -5.21 10.84 -2.37
CA GLY A 241 -6.48 11.36 -2.88
C GLY A 241 -6.25 12.80 -3.34
N GLY A 242 -6.72 13.16 -4.53
CA GLY A 242 -6.47 14.45 -5.19
C GLY A 242 -6.79 15.71 -4.37
N GLU A 243 -7.49 15.57 -3.24
CA GLU A 243 -7.69 16.67 -2.28
C GLU A 243 -6.37 17.19 -1.67
N GLU A 244 -5.32 16.37 -1.56
CA GLU A 244 -4.03 16.80 -0.98
C GLU A 244 -3.21 17.71 -1.91
N MET A 245 -3.52 17.74 -3.21
CA MET A 245 -2.78 18.53 -4.20
C MET A 245 -3.48 19.83 -4.59
N GLU A 246 -4.81 19.91 -4.47
CA GLU A 246 -5.58 21.13 -4.77
C GLU A 246 -5.39 22.24 -3.73
N GLU A 247 -5.14 21.89 -2.45
CA GLU A 247 -4.94 22.90 -1.40
C GLU A 247 -3.63 23.71 -1.58
N CYS A 248 -2.67 23.18 -2.35
CA CYS A 248 -1.35 23.81 -2.55
C CYS A 248 -1.20 24.65 -3.83
N THR A 249 -2.22 24.72 -4.72
CA THR A 249 -2.03 25.31 -6.06
C THR A 249 -3.16 26.23 -6.57
N ASP A 250 -4.10 26.71 -5.75
CA ASP A 250 -5.04 27.75 -6.21
C ASP A 250 -4.42 29.17 -6.12
N PRO A 251 -4.18 29.86 -7.26
CA PRO A 251 -3.61 31.21 -7.28
C PRO A 251 -4.57 32.31 -6.78
N ARG A 252 -5.82 31.97 -6.42
CA ARG A 252 -6.87 32.95 -6.10
C ARG A 252 -7.05 33.23 -4.61
N TYR A 253 -6.31 32.56 -3.72
CA TYR A 253 -6.31 32.89 -2.30
C TYR A 253 -5.10 33.77 -1.94
N PRO A 254 -5.27 35.10 -1.79
CA PRO A 254 -4.22 35.93 -1.24
C PRO A 254 -4.02 35.54 0.23
N GLN A 255 -2.76 35.34 0.64
CA GLN A 255 -2.42 35.12 2.04
C GLN A 255 -2.83 36.36 2.86
N VAL A 256 -3.89 36.23 3.65
CA VAL A 256 -4.27 37.22 4.65
C VAL A 256 -4.60 36.46 5.93
N GLY A 257 -3.88 36.80 7.00
CA GLY A 257 -4.02 36.15 8.29
C GLY A 257 -5.40 36.32 8.93
N GLY A 258 -5.72 35.39 9.83
CA GLY A 258 -6.79 35.53 10.82
C GLY A 258 -8.04 34.69 10.56
N LYS A 259 -8.25 33.72 11.45
CA LYS A 259 -9.47 32.96 11.78
C LYS A 259 -10.06 32.05 10.69
N ARG A 260 -10.10 30.75 11.04
CA ARG A 260 -10.91 29.72 10.39
C ARG A 260 -12.39 30.07 10.56
N GLU A 261 -13.10 30.31 9.46
CA GLU A 261 -14.54 30.09 9.41
C GLU A 261 -14.77 28.69 8.81
N GLU A 262 -15.53 27.86 9.51
CA GLU A 262 -15.91 26.52 9.06
C GLU A 262 -16.75 26.63 7.79
N CYS A 263 -16.34 25.90 6.75
CA CYS A 263 -17.08 25.80 5.49
C CYS A 263 -18.36 24.98 5.72
N THR A 264 -19.53 25.63 5.74
CA THR A 264 -20.85 25.00 5.97
C THR A 264 -21.58 24.63 4.67
N ASP A 265 -20.90 24.07 3.66
CA ASP A 265 -21.58 23.59 2.43
C ASP A 265 -22.14 22.17 2.65
N PRO A 266 -23.46 21.95 2.57
CA PRO A 266 -24.11 20.66 2.83
C PRO A 266 -23.88 19.59 1.76
N ARG A 267 -23.04 19.83 0.74
CA ARG A 267 -22.74 18.87 -0.33
C ARG A 267 -21.55 17.95 -0.08
N TYR A 268 -20.81 18.13 1.02
CA TYR A 268 -19.66 17.31 1.36
C TYR A 268 -19.88 16.59 2.70
N PRO A 269 -19.95 15.24 2.71
CA PRO A 269 -20.03 14.50 3.96
C PRO A 269 -18.70 14.61 4.72
N GLN A 270 -18.81 14.94 6.00
CA GLN A 270 -17.70 14.90 6.94
C GLN A 270 -17.22 13.46 7.12
N VAL A 271 -16.04 13.12 6.60
CA VAL A 271 -15.38 11.84 6.87
C VAL A 271 -14.19 12.11 7.79
N GLY A 272 -14.35 11.73 9.05
CA GLY A 272 -13.30 11.75 10.05
C GLY A 272 -12.17 10.80 9.66
N GLY A 273 -11.03 11.37 9.30
CA GLY A 273 -9.76 10.68 9.16
C GLY A 273 -8.65 11.69 9.45
N LYS A 274 -7.93 11.49 10.55
CA LYS A 274 -6.72 12.28 10.85
C LYS A 274 -5.64 11.82 9.87
N ARG A 275 -5.15 12.74 9.05
CA ARG A 275 -4.08 12.56 8.07
C ARG A 275 -2.94 13.50 8.43
N TRP A 276 -1.71 13.04 8.21
CA TRP A 276 -0.50 13.85 8.22
C TRP A 276 -0.67 14.99 7.21
N ARG A 277 -0.94 16.21 7.70
CA ARG A 277 -0.88 17.39 6.83
C ARG A 277 0.47 18.03 7.03
N SER A 278 1.24 18.14 5.96
CA SER A 278 2.46 18.96 5.90
C SER A 278 2.21 20.38 6.45
N ALA A 279 0.97 20.86 6.35
CA ALA A 279 0.49 22.11 6.92
C ALA A 279 0.61 22.19 8.46
N GLN A 280 0.44 21.10 9.21
CA GLN A 280 0.58 21.11 10.67
C GLN A 280 2.03 21.32 11.10
N ILE A 281 2.99 20.73 10.40
CA ILE A 281 4.42 20.94 10.65
C ILE A 281 4.81 22.38 10.29
N LEU A 282 4.32 22.90 9.16
CA LEU A 282 4.55 24.29 8.75
C LEU A 282 3.94 25.30 9.72
N ASP A 283 2.78 25.01 10.33
CA ASP A 283 2.14 25.85 11.35
C ASP A 283 2.91 25.82 12.68
N ILE A 284 3.59 24.72 13.02
CA ILE A 284 4.44 24.59 14.21
C ILE A 284 5.78 25.32 14.01
N LEU A 285 6.34 25.24 12.80
CA LEU A 285 7.63 25.85 12.46
C LEU A 285 7.55 27.37 12.19
N ARG A 286 6.34 27.95 12.10
CA ARG A 286 6.08 29.39 11.94
C ARG A 286 5.95 30.09 13.30
#